data_AF-W6RR23-F1
#
_entry.id   AF-W6RR23-F1
#
_cell.length_a   1.000
_cell.length_b   1.000
_cell.length_c   1.000
_cell.angle_alpha   90.00
_cell.angle_beta   90.00
_cell.angle_gamma   90.00
#
_symmetry.space_group_name_H-M   'P 1'
#
loop_
_entity.id
_entity.type
_entity.pdbx_description
1 polymer ?
#
loop_
_entity_poly.entity_id
_entity_poly.type
_entity_poly.pdbx_seq_one_letter_code
_entity_poly.pdbx_strand_id
1 'polypeptide(L)'
;MGFAKVGRKKLFLYDSQMQTYEGEILCLLDFYVHFSCQRQGVGQQILDYMFSQEHTEPYQLALDNPSVTLLGFMSQKYGLIKPVWQNTNFVVFEELFLALSAENGIEKPPPDGWRRPMTPRRLGTGMTDTRWLQHAVSGHQSKGNAMAAPVDADMTPQGALSNRAHQAKARKAHILSSKPLW
;
A
#
# COMPACT_ATOMS: atom_id res chain seq x y z
N MET A 1 -13.99 -3.82 -26.27
CA MET A 1 -12.97 -2.77 -25.99
C MET A 1 -13.02 -2.36 -24.51
N GLY A 2 -11.95 -1.80 -23.94
CA GLY A 2 -11.77 -1.59 -22.49
C GLY A 2 -10.98 -0.31 -22.15
N PHE A 3 -10.67 -0.11 -20.86
CA PHE A 3 -9.90 1.04 -20.36
C PHE A 3 -9.10 0.71 -19.09
N ALA A 4 -8.10 1.55 -18.80
CA ALA A 4 -7.42 1.64 -17.51
C ALA A 4 -7.44 3.09 -17.03
N LYS A 5 -7.76 3.31 -15.75
CA LYS A 5 -7.67 4.60 -15.08
C LYS A 5 -6.51 4.54 -14.11
N VAL A 6 -5.56 5.46 -14.27
CA VAL A 6 -4.39 5.56 -13.41
C VAL A 6 -4.30 6.94 -12.77
N GLY A 7 -3.54 7.04 -11.68
CA GLY A 7 -3.20 8.32 -11.07
C GLY A 7 -2.14 8.16 -9.99
N ARG A 8 -1.30 9.18 -9.84
CA ARG A 8 -0.28 9.23 -8.78
C ARG A 8 -0.93 9.51 -7.43
N LYS A 9 -0.51 8.78 -6.39
CA LYS A 9 -0.97 8.95 -5.01
C LYS A 9 0.21 8.92 -4.06
N LYS A 10 0.18 9.81 -3.08
CA LYS A 10 1.08 9.73 -1.92
C LYS A 10 0.58 8.66 -0.96
N LEU A 11 1.31 7.56 -0.84
CA LEU A 11 0.94 6.40 -0.01
C LEU A 11 1.93 6.19 1.13
N PHE A 12 1.44 5.58 2.21
CA PHE A 12 2.26 4.98 3.25
C PHE A 12 2.19 3.46 3.07
N LEU A 13 3.33 2.85 2.74
CA LEU A 13 3.46 1.44 2.43
C LEU A 13 4.33 0.74 3.47
N TYR A 14 4.14 -0.57 3.62
CA TYR A 14 5.05 -1.43 4.36
C TYR A 14 5.42 -2.66 3.54
N ASP A 15 6.65 -3.12 3.71
CA ASP A 15 7.14 -4.35 3.10
C ASP A 15 6.85 -5.59 3.96
N SER A 16 7.30 -6.76 3.50
CA SER A 16 7.14 -8.04 4.21
C SER A 16 7.87 -8.09 5.56
N GLN A 17 8.83 -7.19 5.79
CA GLN A 17 9.60 -7.05 7.03
C GLN A 17 9.03 -5.94 7.94
N MET A 18 7.87 -5.38 7.61
CA MET A 18 7.22 -4.26 8.31
C MET A 18 8.00 -2.95 8.30
N GLN A 19 8.97 -2.80 7.39
CA GLN A 19 9.64 -1.53 7.18
C GLN A 19 8.72 -0.58 6.43
N THR A 20 8.67 0.68 6.86
CA THR A 20 7.73 1.68 6.34
C THR A 20 8.35 2.57 5.28
N TYR A 21 7.57 2.83 4.24
CA TYR A 21 7.88 3.70 3.12
C TYR A 21 6.75 4.74 3.02
N GLU A 22 7.10 5.98 2.77
CA GLU A 22 6.15 7.00 2.30
C GLU A 22 6.47 7.20 0.81
N GLY A 23 5.70 7.93 0.02
CA GLY A 23 6.12 8.25 -1.36
C GLY A 23 4.96 8.37 -2.32
N GLU A 24 5.21 9.06 -3.43
CA GLU A 24 4.25 9.17 -4.52
C GLU A 24 4.45 8.04 -5.53
N ILE A 25 3.42 7.21 -5.72
CA ILE A 25 3.45 6.03 -6.58
C ILE A 25 2.29 6.09 -7.58
N LEU A 26 2.50 5.53 -8.78
CA LEU A 26 1.44 5.34 -9.76
C LEU A 26 0.47 4.26 -9.27
N CYS A 27 -0.82 4.57 -9.32
CA CYS A 27 -1.86 3.64 -8.92
C CYS A 27 -2.77 3.28 -10.10
N LEU A 28 -3.10 2.00 -10.24
CA LEU A 28 -4.23 1.54 -11.05
C LEU A 28 -5.50 1.63 -10.22
N LEU A 29 -6.36 2.57 -10.60
CA LEU A 29 -7.57 2.95 -9.86
C LEU A 29 -8.83 2.28 -10.41
N ASP A 30 -8.84 1.96 -11.70
CA ASP A 30 -9.90 1.20 -12.34
C ASP A 30 -9.36 0.51 -13.59
N PHE A 31 -9.85 -0.68 -13.87
CA PHE A 31 -9.43 -1.47 -15.02
C PHE A 31 -10.56 -2.36 -15.49
N TYR A 32 -10.94 -2.18 -16.75
CA TYR A 32 -12.05 -2.88 -17.33
C TYR A 32 -11.74 -3.31 -18.76
N VAL A 33 -12.08 -4.55 -19.08
CA VAL A 33 -12.11 -5.05 -20.45
C VAL A 33 -13.48 -5.64 -20.70
N HIS A 34 -14.18 -5.14 -21.71
CA HIS A 34 -15.48 -5.68 -22.11
C HIS A 34 -15.41 -7.19 -22.33
N PHE A 35 -16.39 -7.93 -21.82
CA PHE A 35 -16.38 -9.39 -21.74
C PHE A 35 -16.10 -10.07 -23.09
N SER A 36 -16.64 -9.53 -24.18
CA SER A 36 -16.44 -10.07 -25.54
C SER A 36 -15.00 -10.00 -26.03
N CYS A 37 -14.13 -9.23 -25.36
CA CYS A 37 -12.72 -9.04 -25.68
C CYS A 37 -11.78 -9.57 -24.57
N GLN A 38 -12.32 -10.16 -23.51
CA GLN A 38 -11.50 -10.71 -22.44
C GLN A 38 -10.70 -11.92 -22.95
N ARG A 39 -9.52 -12.14 -22.36
CA ARG A 39 -8.58 -13.23 -22.70
C ARG A 39 -8.03 -13.19 -24.14
N GLN A 40 -8.28 -12.13 -24.91
CA GLN A 40 -7.74 -11.92 -26.26
C GLN A 40 -6.52 -10.97 -26.29
N GLY A 41 -5.90 -10.70 -25.13
CA GLY A 41 -4.73 -9.83 -25.02
C GLY A 41 -5.02 -8.33 -24.91
N VAL A 42 -6.28 -7.89 -25.09
CA VAL A 42 -6.67 -6.46 -25.00
C VAL A 42 -6.25 -5.81 -23.67
N GLY A 43 -6.44 -6.51 -22.55
CA GLY A 43 -6.05 -5.99 -21.24
C GLY A 43 -4.54 -5.75 -21.11
N GLN A 44 -3.73 -6.63 -21.71
CA GLN A 44 -2.28 -6.47 -21.74
C GLN A 44 -1.89 -5.27 -22.60
N GLN A 45 -2.47 -5.11 -23.79
CA GLN A 45 -2.18 -3.95 -24.65
C GLN A 45 -2.48 -2.61 -23.96
N ILE A 46 -3.59 -2.54 -23.21
CA ILE A 46 -3.96 -1.33 -22.44
C ILE A 46 -2.89 -1.01 -21.39
N LEU A 47 -2.47 -2.00 -20.60
CA LEU A 47 -1.49 -1.77 -19.54
C LEU A 47 -0.08 -1.55 -20.09
N ASP A 48 0.34 -2.28 -21.12
CA ASP A 48 1.64 -2.09 -21.78
C ASP A 48 1.76 -0.67 -22.33
N TYR A 49 0.70 -0.16 -22.97
CA TYR A 49 0.64 1.23 -23.40
C TYR A 49 0.74 2.18 -22.20
N MET A 50 -0.02 1.95 -21.13
CA MET A 50 0.02 2.77 -19.93
C MET A 50 1.43 2.81 -19.30
N PHE A 51 2.09 1.66 -19.15
CA PHE A 51 3.46 1.58 -18.62
C PHE A 51 4.45 2.36 -19.48
N SER A 52 4.30 2.30 -20.82
CA SER A 52 5.14 3.06 -21.74
C SER A 52 4.97 4.58 -21.59
N GLN A 53 3.74 5.05 -21.40
CA GLN A 53 3.43 6.48 -21.27
C GLN A 53 3.83 7.04 -19.91
N GLU A 54 3.69 6.24 -18.86
CA GLU A 54 4.03 6.65 -17.48
C GLU A 54 5.49 6.39 -17.12
N HIS A 55 6.29 5.84 -18.04
CA HIS A 55 7.69 5.45 -17.83
C HIS A 55 7.88 4.63 -16.54
N THR A 56 7.00 3.66 -16.34
CA THR A 56 6.88 2.92 -15.08
C THR A 56 6.92 1.42 -15.36
N GLU A 57 7.70 0.69 -14.58
CA GLU A 57 7.74 -0.76 -14.64
C GLU A 57 6.54 -1.39 -13.91
N PRO A 58 6.07 -2.60 -14.29
CA PRO A 58 4.90 -3.22 -13.68
C PRO A 58 4.97 -3.38 -12.16
N TYR A 59 6.15 -3.66 -11.61
CA TYR A 59 6.34 -3.82 -10.15
C TYR A 59 6.23 -2.49 -9.39
N GLN A 60 6.31 -1.35 -10.07
CA GLN A 60 6.19 -0.01 -9.48
C GLN A 60 4.73 0.47 -9.39
N LEU A 61 3.77 -0.34 -9.84
CA LEU A 61 2.35 -0.01 -9.83
C LEU A 61 1.67 -0.47 -8.53
N ALA A 62 0.95 0.43 -7.86
CA ALA A 62 0.02 0.07 -6.80
C ALA A 62 -1.37 -0.22 -7.37
N LEU A 63 -2.03 -1.28 -6.89
CA LEU A 63 -3.38 -1.65 -7.33
C LEU A 63 -4.38 -1.25 -6.25
N ASP A 64 -5.38 -0.43 -6.59
CA ASP A 64 -6.47 -0.08 -5.68
C ASP A 64 -7.56 -1.15 -5.71
N ASN A 65 -7.78 -1.82 -4.58
CA ASN A 65 -8.81 -2.84 -4.39
C ASN A 65 -8.85 -3.91 -5.51
N PRO A 66 -7.72 -4.58 -5.84
CA PRO A 66 -7.68 -5.47 -6.99
C PRO A 66 -8.55 -6.72 -6.78
N SER A 67 -9.21 -7.14 -7.85
CA SER A 67 -9.88 -8.44 -7.89
C SER A 67 -8.86 -9.59 -7.98
N VAL A 68 -9.29 -10.79 -7.60
CA VAL A 68 -8.48 -12.02 -7.79
C VAL A 68 -8.11 -12.21 -9.26
N THR A 69 -9.03 -11.89 -10.17
CA THR A 69 -8.78 -11.96 -11.62
C THR A 69 -7.69 -10.97 -12.05
N LEU A 70 -7.68 -9.76 -11.52
CA LEU A 70 -6.62 -8.78 -11.81
C LEU A 70 -5.27 -9.25 -11.24
N LEU A 71 -5.23 -9.76 -10.01
CA LEU A 71 -3.99 -10.31 -9.43
C LEU A 71 -3.45 -11.50 -10.25
N GLY A 72 -4.32 -12.42 -10.67
CA GLY A 72 -3.94 -13.53 -11.53
C GLY A 72 -3.43 -13.05 -12.89
N PHE A 73 -4.06 -12.02 -13.46
CA PHE A 73 -3.59 -11.39 -14.70
C PHE A 73 -2.20 -10.76 -14.53
N MET A 74 -1.94 -10.02 -13.44
CA MET A 74 -0.62 -9.43 -13.18
C MET A 74 0.48 -10.49 -13.02
N SER A 75 0.16 -11.59 -12.32
CA SER A 75 1.07 -12.72 -12.19
C SER A 75 1.39 -13.36 -13.55
N GLN A 76 0.38 -13.62 -14.38
CA GLN A 76 0.57 -14.29 -15.68
C GLN A 76 1.28 -13.41 -16.72
N LYS A 77 1.01 -12.11 -16.73
CA LYS A 77 1.52 -11.20 -17.77
C LYS A 77 2.80 -10.49 -17.39
N TYR A 78 3.00 -10.20 -16.11
CA TYR A 78 4.13 -9.40 -15.64
C TYR A 78 4.98 -10.11 -14.58
N GLY A 79 4.69 -11.39 -14.27
CA GLY A 79 5.47 -12.18 -13.31
C GLY A 79 5.29 -11.76 -11.84
N LEU A 80 4.33 -10.89 -11.53
CA LEU A 80 4.12 -10.34 -10.20
C LEU A 80 3.36 -11.33 -9.30
N ILE A 81 4.09 -12.20 -8.61
CA ILE A 81 3.55 -13.36 -7.88
C ILE A 81 3.39 -13.15 -6.37
N LYS A 82 4.03 -12.13 -5.80
CA LYS A 82 4.05 -11.89 -4.35
C LYS A 82 3.37 -10.57 -3.97
N PRO A 83 2.02 -10.51 -3.97
CA PRO A 83 1.30 -9.32 -3.55
C PRO A 83 1.48 -9.06 -2.04
N VAL A 84 1.84 -7.82 -1.71
CA VAL A 84 1.95 -7.29 -0.36
C VAL A 84 0.71 -6.43 -0.08
N TRP A 85 -0.23 -7.00 0.66
CA TRP A 85 -1.46 -6.34 1.06
C TRP A 85 -1.19 -5.27 2.10
N GLN A 86 -1.58 -4.04 1.79
CA GLN A 86 -1.47 -2.93 2.71
C GLN A 86 -2.64 -2.90 3.70
N ASN A 87 -2.54 -2.04 4.69
CA ASN A 87 -3.62 -1.75 5.64
C ASN A 87 -4.68 -0.83 5.02
N THR A 88 -4.37 -0.16 3.93
CA THR A 88 -5.32 0.48 3.01
C THR A 88 -5.85 -0.54 2.00
N ASN A 89 -6.67 -0.13 1.03
CA ASN A 89 -7.17 -1.03 -0.03
C ASN A 89 -6.11 -1.31 -1.11
N PHE A 90 -4.91 -0.77 -0.97
CA PHE A 90 -3.86 -0.94 -1.96
C PHE A 90 -3.13 -2.28 -1.82
N VAL A 91 -2.71 -2.80 -2.97
CA VAL A 91 -1.78 -3.93 -3.08
C VAL A 91 -0.59 -3.47 -3.91
N VAL A 92 0.61 -3.75 -3.41
CA VAL A 92 1.87 -3.58 -4.14
C VAL A 92 2.59 -4.93 -4.21
N PHE A 93 3.74 -5.00 -4.85
CA PHE A 93 4.51 -6.24 -4.99
C PHE A 93 5.87 -6.14 -4.29
N GLU A 94 6.42 -7.27 -3.86
CA GLU A 94 7.68 -7.31 -3.09
C GLU A 94 8.85 -6.67 -3.86
N GLU A 95 8.84 -6.84 -5.18
CA GLU A 95 9.82 -6.30 -6.13
C GLU A 95 9.94 -4.77 -6.07
N LEU A 96 8.85 -4.05 -5.73
CA LEU A 96 8.89 -2.60 -5.46
C LEU A 96 9.94 -2.27 -4.39
N PHE A 97 9.91 -2.99 -3.27
CA PHE A 97 10.78 -2.71 -2.14
C PHE A 97 12.20 -3.21 -2.35
N LEU A 98 12.38 -4.27 -3.15
CA LEU A 98 13.70 -4.74 -3.57
C LEU A 98 14.39 -3.70 -4.44
N ALA A 99 13.69 -3.12 -5.41
CA ALA A 99 14.22 -2.05 -6.25
C ALA A 99 14.60 -0.83 -5.40
N LEU A 100 13.69 -0.38 -4.53
CA LEU A 100 13.96 0.71 -3.59
C LEU A 100 15.13 0.40 -2.66
N SER A 101 15.36 -0.87 -2.32
CA SER A 101 16.45 -1.33 -1.44
C SER A 101 17.80 -1.41 -2.15
N ALA A 102 17.83 -1.93 -3.38
CA ALA A 102 19.02 -2.06 -4.22
C ALA A 102 19.61 -0.71 -4.62
N GLU A 103 18.76 0.30 -4.86
CA GLU A 103 19.21 1.67 -5.08
C GLU A 103 20.00 2.25 -3.87
N ASN A 104 19.85 1.71 -2.65
CA ASN A 104 20.62 2.19 -1.49
C ASN A 104 22.05 1.62 -1.38
N GLY A 105 22.46 0.72 -2.30
CA GLY A 105 23.83 0.18 -2.32
C GLY A 105 24.84 1.02 -3.12
N ILE A 106 24.37 2.00 -3.89
CA ILE A 106 25.17 2.96 -4.66
C ILE A 106 24.59 4.34 -4.36
N GLU A 107 25.32 5.15 -3.58
CA GLU A 107 25.10 6.56 -3.14
C GLU A 107 23.98 7.40 -3.81
N LYS A 108 22.74 6.93 -3.85
CA LYS A 108 21.56 7.74 -4.13
C LYS A 108 20.52 7.40 -3.07
N PRO A 109 20.13 8.38 -2.23
CA PRO A 109 18.99 8.17 -1.37
C PRO A 109 17.79 7.82 -2.26
N PRO A 110 16.86 6.98 -1.77
CA PRO A 110 15.60 6.79 -2.46
C PRO A 110 14.98 8.18 -2.67
N PRO A 111 14.22 8.41 -3.76
CA PRO A 111 13.76 9.75 -4.09
C PRO A 111 13.13 10.41 -2.86
N ASP A 112 13.37 11.71 -2.67
CA ASP A 112 12.95 12.40 -1.45
C ASP A 112 11.48 12.08 -1.11
N GLY A 113 11.25 11.63 0.11
CA GLY A 113 9.94 11.19 0.59
C GLY A 113 9.65 9.69 0.50
N TRP A 114 10.55 8.84 -0.03
CA TRP A 114 10.31 7.40 -0.13
C TRP A 114 10.61 6.59 1.14
N ARG A 115 11.61 7.02 1.91
CA ARG A 115 11.86 6.46 3.24
C ARG A 115 11.40 7.43 4.29
N ARG A 116 10.59 6.93 5.22
CA ARG A 116 10.39 7.66 6.47
C ARG A 116 11.74 7.66 7.20
N PRO A 117 12.25 8.82 7.65
CA PRO A 117 13.34 8.85 8.61
C PRO A 117 12.94 7.96 9.79
N MET A 118 13.85 7.12 10.28
CA MET A 118 13.60 6.46 11.56
C MET A 118 13.30 7.57 12.58
N THR A 119 12.04 7.69 13.01
CA THR A 119 11.72 8.47 14.21
C THR A 119 12.66 7.95 15.28
N PRO A 120 13.45 8.82 15.94
CA PRO A 120 14.39 8.37 16.95
C PRO A 120 13.61 7.55 17.98
N ARG A 121 13.79 6.22 17.99
CA ARG A 121 13.17 5.34 18.98
C ARG A 121 13.89 5.46 20.34
N ARG A 122 14.47 6.61 20.66
CA ARG A 122 14.94 6.92 22.02
C ARG A 122 13.80 7.60 22.78
N LEU A 123 12.83 6.79 23.19
CA LEU A 123 12.04 7.11 24.37
C LEU A 123 12.82 6.57 25.57
N GLY A 124 13.42 7.47 26.36
CA GLY A 124 14.03 7.12 27.65
C GLY A 124 15.54 7.27 27.71
N THR A 125 16.01 8.52 27.75
CA THR A 125 17.09 8.96 28.66
C THR A 125 17.06 10.49 28.61
N GLY A 126 16.83 11.12 29.76
CA GLY A 126 16.30 12.48 29.88
C GLY A 126 17.00 13.55 29.04
N MET A 127 16.20 14.32 28.31
CA MET A 127 16.20 15.78 28.31
C MET A 127 15.04 16.24 27.43
N THR A 128 14.19 17.08 28.01
CA THR A 128 13.04 17.71 27.37
C THR A 128 13.49 18.58 26.21
N ASP A 129 13.08 18.24 24.99
CA ASP A 129 12.77 19.25 23.98
C ASP A 129 11.73 18.72 22.98
N THR A 130 10.47 18.71 23.44
CA THR A 130 9.27 18.48 22.63
C THR A 130 8.89 19.75 21.86
N ARG A 131 9.86 20.40 21.20
CA ARG A 131 9.66 21.67 20.47
C ARG A 131 8.67 21.55 19.31
N TRP A 132 8.51 20.35 18.74
CA TRP A 132 7.59 20.08 17.63
C TRP A 132 6.16 19.77 18.09
N LEU A 133 5.93 19.45 19.37
CA LEU A 133 4.59 19.18 19.91
C LEU A 133 3.84 20.46 20.33
N GLN A 134 4.53 21.56 20.60
CA GLN A 134 3.91 22.81 21.07
C GLN A 134 2.97 23.46 20.05
N HIS A 135 3.23 23.28 18.75
CA HIS A 135 2.40 23.87 17.68
C HIS A 135 1.22 22.97 17.26
N ALA A 136 1.17 21.72 17.70
CA ALA A 136 0.14 20.76 17.28
C ALA A 136 -1.10 20.75 18.19
N VAL A 137 -1.04 21.42 19.36
CA VAL A 137 -2.15 21.46 20.32
C VAL A 137 -2.94 22.76 20.16
N SER A 138 -3.62 22.92 19.03
CA SER A 138 -4.76 23.84 18.98
C SER A 138 -5.98 23.16 18.37
N GLY A 139 -6.91 22.81 19.24
CA GLY A 139 -8.33 22.66 18.93
C GLY A 139 -8.77 21.29 18.44
N HIS A 140 -9.24 20.44 19.35
CA HIS A 140 -10.62 19.91 19.39
C HIS A 140 -10.74 18.93 20.57
N GLN A 141 -11.39 19.34 21.65
CA GLN A 141 -11.90 18.39 22.64
C GLN A 141 -13.12 17.70 22.02
N SER A 142 -13.00 16.43 21.62
CA SER A 142 -14.18 15.62 21.34
C SER A 142 -14.88 15.34 22.66
N LYS A 143 -16.10 15.85 22.82
CA LYS A 143 -17.02 15.43 23.88
C LYS A 143 -17.25 13.93 23.72
N GLY A 144 -16.73 13.14 24.66
CA GLY A 144 -17.05 11.71 24.76
C GLY A 144 -18.50 11.54 25.19
N ASN A 145 -19.33 10.99 24.31
CA ASN A 145 -20.57 10.37 24.73
C ASN A 145 -20.22 9.02 25.36
N ALA A 146 -20.58 8.86 26.62
CA ALA A 146 -20.45 7.63 27.37
C ALA A 146 -21.29 6.52 26.71
N MET A 147 -20.62 5.54 26.11
CA MET A 147 -21.17 4.20 25.94
C MET A 147 -20.20 3.24 26.61
N ALA A 148 -20.64 2.68 27.73
CA ALA A 148 -19.92 1.69 28.51
C ALA A 148 -19.87 0.37 27.74
N ALA A 149 -18.85 0.21 26.91
CA ALA A 149 -18.38 -1.09 26.46
C ALA A 149 -16.84 -1.01 26.47
N PRO A 150 -16.13 -1.69 27.39
CA PRO A 150 -14.70 -1.72 27.36
C PRO A 150 -14.29 -2.57 26.14
N VAL A 151 -14.06 -1.91 25.01
CA VAL A 151 -13.19 -2.47 23.99
C VAL A 151 -11.78 -2.31 24.53
N ASP A 152 -11.21 -3.39 25.07
CA ASP A 152 -9.78 -3.49 25.41
C ASP A 152 -8.97 -3.40 24.11
N ALA A 153 -8.88 -2.19 23.57
CA ALA A 153 -8.00 -1.86 22.47
C ALA A 153 -6.61 -1.66 23.07
N ASP A 154 -5.73 -2.65 22.83
CA ASP A 154 -4.31 -2.55 23.18
C ASP A 154 -3.70 -1.30 22.50
N MET A 155 -3.43 -0.28 23.31
CA MET A 155 -2.87 1.00 22.89
C MET A 155 -1.34 0.95 22.74
N THR A 156 -0.71 -0.21 22.95
CA THR A 156 0.73 -0.33 22.74
C THR A 156 1.07 -0.22 21.25
N PRO A 157 2.28 0.25 20.89
CA PRO A 157 2.75 0.25 19.50
C PRO A 157 2.67 -1.15 18.86
N GLN A 158 2.89 -2.19 19.67
CA GLN A 158 2.78 -3.58 19.25
C GLN A 158 1.33 -3.97 18.98
N GLY A 159 0.38 -3.54 19.83
CA GLY A 159 -1.06 -3.71 19.62
C GLY A 159 -1.55 -3.00 18.36
N ALA A 160 -1.09 -1.78 18.09
CA ALA A 160 -1.41 -1.04 16.87
C ALA A 160 -0.90 -1.74 15.59
N LEU A 161 0.32 -2.29 15.63
CA LEU A 161 0.89 -3.08 14.53
C LEU A 161 0.14 -4.41 14.34
N SER A 162 -0.20 -5.09 15.43
CA SER A 162 -0.96 -6.34 15.43
C SER A 162 -2.36 -6.15 14.83
N ASN A 163 -3.09 -5.12 15.29
CA ASN A 163 -4.41 -4.78 14.77
C ASN A 163 -4.38 -4.46 13.27
N ARG A 164 -3.34 -3.74 12.82
CA ARG A 164 -3.14 -3.40 11.41
C ARG A 164 -2.87 -4.64 10.54
N ALA A 165 -2.00 -5.54 10.99
CA ALA A 165 -1.72 -6.80 10.32
C ALA A 165 -2.96 -7.71 10.29
N HIS A 166 -3.76 -7.70 11.36
CA HIS A 166 -4.98 -8.49 11.47
C HIS A 166 -6.05 -8.07 10.44
N GLN A 167 -6.22 -6.76 10.21
CA GLN A 167 -7.16 -6.24 9.21
C GLN A 167 -6.71 -6.54 7.76
N ALA A 168 -5.41 -6.43 7.46
CA ALA A 168 -4.88 -6.80 6.14
C ALA A 168 -5.06 -8.31 5.87
N LYS A 169 -4.78 -9.16 6.87
CA LYS A 169 -4.96 -10.62 6.79
C LYS A 169 -6.43 -11.01 6.63
N ALA A 170 -7.34 -10.35 7.34
CA ALA A 170 -8.79 -10.59 7.21
C ALA A 170 -9.31 -10.24 5.81
N ARG A 171 -8.82 -9.16 5.18
CA ARG A 171 -9.19 -8.82 3.80
C ARG A 171 -8.60 -9.78 2.77
N LYS A 172 -7.34 -10.19 2.92
CA LYS A 172 -6.75 -11.27 2.11
C LYS A 172 -7.63 -12.52 2.18
N ALA A 173 -8.08 -12.91 3.37
CA ALA A 173 -8.99 -14.03 3.54
C ALA A 173 -10.34 -13.79 2.86
N HIS A 174 -10.95 -12.60 3.00
CA HIS A 174 -12.23 -12.28 2.35
C HIS A 174 -12.16 -12.31 0.82
N ILE A 175 -11.11 -11.73 0.23
CA ILE A 175 -10.88 -11.71 -1.22
C ILE A 175 -10.60 -13.12 -1.77
N LEU A 176 -9.85 -13.95 -1.03
CA LEU A 176 -9.59 -15.33 -1.42
C LEU A 176 -10.77 -16.27 -1.12
N SER A 177 -11.66 -15.88 -0.21
CA SER A 177 -12.84 -16.66 0.21
C SER A 177 -14.08 -16.39 -0.64
N SER A 178 -14.11 -15.35 -1.46
CA SER A 178 -15.21 -15.15 -2.41
C SER A 178 -15.20 -16.31 -3.40
N LYS A 179 -16.18 -17.20 -3.29
CA LYS A 179 -16.39 -18.34 -4.20
C LYS A 179 -16.27 -17.84 -5.63
N PRO A 180 -15.44 -18.47 -6.49
CA PRO A 180 -15.46 -18.15 -7.90
C PRO A 180 -16.87 -18.40 -8.42
N LEU A 181 -17.47 -17.40 -9.05
CA LEU A 181 -18.69 -17.57 -9.84
C LEU A 181 -18.29 -18.31 -11.11
N TRP A 182 -18.17 -19.63 -11.00
CA TRP A 182 -18.44 -20.54 -12.11
C TRP A 182 -19.51 -21.53 -11.63
#